data_AF-A0A4P8HDK1-F1
#
_entry.id   AF-A0A4P8HDK1-F1
#
_cell.length_a   1.000
_cell.length_b   1.000
_cell.length_c   1.000
_cell.angle_alpha   90.00
_cell.angle_beta   90.00
_cell.angle_gamma   90.00
#
_symmetry.space_group_name_H-M   'P 1'
#
loop_
_entity.id
_entity.type
_entity.pdbx_description
1 polymer ?
#
loop_
_entity_poly.entity_id
_entity_poly.type
_entity_poly.pdbx_seq_one_letter_code
_entity_poly.pdbx_strand_id
1 'polypeptide(L)'
;MPGRCRVGYWGTCHAASGSPASSRARCCSPAARERGRRRIRPPARWGARRRAPRRRPPRCPPRPRRRPPVEEPLTGFVVAVDPGHNGGNAAHPAEVTAPVPDGRGGIKACNTTGTASATDYPEHAFNWEVAAAVRERLEDLGAEVVLSREDDEGVGPCVDERGQFAGDAGADVLVSIHANGTEDTSAAGFHMIVVEDSPHAGVAEPSRTLAEDMVEAFGAADLAPNPAYGDDGIVARTDIAGLNHAKVPAVLVECGEMRNPDEAALMESAAGRERYAAAIVAGVQEFLED
;
A
#
# COMPACT_ATOMS: atom_id res chain seq x y z
N MET A 1 7.62 -14.87 52.95
CA MET A 1 7.79 -16.25 52.49
C MET A 1 7.16 -16.37 51.10
N PRO A 2 7.94 -16.74 50.08
CA PRO A 2 7.57 -16.62 48.67
C PRO A 2 7.02 -17.94 48.11
N GLY A 3 6.15 -17.86 47.11
CA GLY A 3 5.66 -19.00 46.33
C GLY A 3 5.55 -18.64 44.86
N ARG A 4 6.67 -18.75 44.15
CA ARG A 4 6.75 -18.67 42.69
C ARG A 4 6.07 -19.90 42.08
N CYS A 5 5.31 -19.70 41.00
CA CYS A 5 5.14 -20.71 39.96
C CYS A 5 5.55 -20.08 38.62
N ARG A 6 6.81 -20.32 38.23
CA ARG A 6 7.23 -20.36 36.83
C ARG A 6 7.10 -21.82 36.41
N VAL A 7 6.38 -22.08 35.33
CA VAL A 7 6.59 -23.27 34.51
C VAL A 7 6.66 -22.79 33.08
N GLY A 8 7.89 -22.67 32.57
CA GLY A 8 8.13 -22.82 31.14
C GLY A 8 8.20 -24.32 30.84
N TYR A 9 7.65 -24.73 29.72
CA TYR A 9 8.05 -25.98 29.09
C TYR A 9 8.18 -25.79 27.59
N TRP A 10 9.36 -26.17 27.12
CA TRP A 10 9.73 -26.36 25.74
C TRP A 10 8.86 -27.46 25.12
N GLY A 11 8.40 -27.24 23.89
CA GLY A 11 7.65 -28.22 23.11
C GLY A 11 7.95 -28.06 21.64
N THR A 12 9.14 -28.48 21.23
CA THR A 12 9.50 -28.74 19.83
C THR A 12 8.60 -29.83 19.25
N CYS A 13 7.85 -29.55 18.18
CA CYS A 13 7.29 -30.58 17.31
C CYS A 13 8.25 -30.82 16.15
N HIS A 14 8.82 -32.03 16.09
CA HIS A 14 9.57 -32.54 14.95
C HIS A 14 8.80 -33.66 14.27
N ALA A 15 8.68 -33.50 12.96
CA ALA A 15 8.65 -34.50 11.88
C ALA A 15 7.49 -35.50 11.74
N ALA A 16 6.82 -35.43 10.58
CA ALA A 16 6.78 -36.50 9.57
C ALA A 16 6.14 -35.93 8.28
N SER A 17 6.96 -35.54 7.29
CA SER A 17 7.36 -36.33 6.12
C SER A 17 6.28 -36.47 5.03
N GLY A 18 6.50 -35.83 3.88
CA GLY A 18 5.69 -36.06 2.68
C GLY A 18 5.93 -35.10 1.52
N SER A 19 7.17 -34.97 1.02
CA SER A 19 7.42 -34.38 -0.31
C SER A 19 7.68 -35.49 -1.33
N PRO A 20 6.92 -35.57 -2.45
CA PRO A 20 7.28 -36.44 -3.54
C PRO A 20 8.37 -35.78 -4.39
N ALA A 21 9.54 -36.41 -4.39
CA ALA A 21 10.65 -36.11 -5.28
C ALA A 21 10.23 -36.37 -6.73
N SER A 22 10.24 -35.33 -7.59
CA SER A 22 10.28 -35.52 -9.04
C SER A 22 11.75 -35.55 -9.48
N SER A 23 12.10 -36.72 -10.01
CA SER A 23 13.43 -37.15 -10.41
C SER A 23 14.03 -36.24 -11.49
N ARG A 24 15.13 -35.56 -11.17
CA ARG A 24 16.07 -35.06 -12.18
C ARG A 24 16.82 -36.26 -12.77
N ALA A 25 16.50 -36.62 -14.01
CA ALA A 25 17.28 -37.56 -14.80
C ALA A 25 18.71 -37.02 -14.98
N ARG A 26 19.69 -37.71 -14.39
CA ARG A 26 21.11 -37.52 -14.66
C ARG A 26 21.44 -38.22 -15.98
N CYS A 27 21.95 -37.49 -16.96
CA CYS A 27 22.58 -38.08 -18.14
C CYS A 27 23.90 -38.73 -17.73
N CYS A 28 24.04 -40.03 -17.99
CA CYS A 28 25.31 -40.75 -17.88
C CYS A 28 26.29 -40.31 -18.98
N SER A 29 27.52 -40.02 -18.60
CA SER A 29 28.69 -39.98 -19.49
C SER A 29 29.18 -41.39 -19.83
N PRO A 30 29.84 -41.62 -20.99
CA PRO A 30 30.32 -42.94 -21.36
C PRO A 30 31.72 -43.21 -20.78
N ALA A 31 31.90 -44.37 -20.14
CA ALA A 31 33.21 -44.91 -19.79
C ALA A 31 33.62 -45.95 -20.84
N ALA A 32 34.79 -45.75 -21.43
CA ALA A 32 35.47 -46.69 -22.31
C ALA A 32 36.05 -47.88 -21.51
N ARG A 33 36.06 -49.07 -22.11
CA ARG A 33 37.06 -50.11 -21.84
C ARG A 33 37.12 -51.12 -22.97
N GLU A 34 38.30 -51.73 -23.07
CA GLU A 34 38.94 -52.25 -24.27
C GLU A 34 39.23 -53.75 -24.11
N ARG A 35 39.40 -54.42 -25.25
CA ARG A 35 40.13 -55.70 -25.51
C ARG A 35 39.38 -57.03 -25.39
N GLY A 36 39.41 -57.76 -26.52
CA GLY A 36 39.23 -59.21 -26.62
C GLY A 36 39.32 -59.67 -28.08
N ARG A 37 40.53 -60.01 -28.56
CA ARG A 37 40.79 -60.52 -29.92
C ARG A 37 40.41 -62.01 -30.03
N ARG A 38 39.68 -62.40 -31.09
CA ARG A 38 39.80 -63.73 -31.73
C ARG A 38 39.52 -63.61 -33.24
N ARG A 39 40.38 -64.22 -34.05
CA ARG A 39 40.36 -64.27 -35.52
C ARG A 39 39.53 -65.46 -36.01
N ILE A 40 38.65 -65.26 -36.99
CA ILE A 40 38.14 -66.31 -37.90
C ILE A 40 38.04 -65.72 -39.33
N ARG A 41 38.44 -66.51 -40.33
CA ARG A 41 38.57 -66.20 -41.77
C ARG A 41 37.21 -66.32 -42.53
N PRO A 42 37.09 -65.76 -43.76
CA PRO A 42 35.83 -65.41 -44.42
C PRO A 42 35.27 -66.57 -45.28
N PRO A 43 34.02 -66.48 -45.78
CA PRO A 43 33.85 -66.03 -47.17
C PRO A 43 32.51 -65.32 -47.49
N ALA A 44 32.37 -65.01 -48.78
CA ALA A 44 31.16 -64.70 -49.56
C ALA A 44 30.79 -63.21 -49.74
N ARG A 45 31.01 -62.77 -50.99
CA ARG A 45 30.54 -61.54 -51.62
C ARG A 45 29.01 -61.53 -51.67
N TRP A 46 28.37 -60.56 -51.02
CA TRP A 46 26.94 -60.26 -51.20
C TRP A 46 26.72 -58.74 -51.29
N GLY A 47 26.15 -58.33 -52.42
CA GLY A 47 25.31 -57.15 -52.68
C GLY A 47 25.61 -55.81 -51.99
N ALA A 48 25.85 -54.78 -52.81
CA ALA A 48 25.80 -53.38 -52.40
C ALA A 48 24.43 -53.03 -51.80
N ARG A 49 24.31 -53.02 -50.48
CA ARG A 49 23.16 -52.46 -49.77
C ARG A 49 23.28 -50.93 -49.76
N ARG A 50 22.32 -50.26 -50.40
CA ARG A 50 22.13 -48.81 -50.31
C ARG A 50 22.04 -48.40 -48.84
N ARG A 51 22.90 -47.47 -48.40
CA ARG A 51 22.83 -46.89 -47.05
C ARG A 51 21.53 -46.09 -46.92
N ALA A 52 20.68 -46.46 -45.97
CA ALA A 52 19.54 -45.65 -45.58
C ALA A 52 20.01 -44.31 -44.99
N PRO A 53 19.29 -43.20 -45.24
CA PRO A 53 19.64 -41.89 -44.69
C PRO A 53 19.54 -41.92 -43.16
N ARG A 54 20.59 -41.42 -42.48
CA ARG A 54 20.59 -41.26 -41.02
C ARG A 54 19.54 -40.20 -40.64
N ARG A 55 18.43 -40.63 -40.05
CA ARG A 55 17.45 -39.70 -39.44
C ARG A 55 18.13 -38.97 -38.28
N ARG A 56 18.11 -37.63 -38.33
CA ARG A 56 18.58 -36.78 -37.22
C ARG A 56 17.70 -37.05 -35.99
N PRO A 57 18.27 -37.13 -34.77
CA PRO A 57 17.47 -37.22 -33.56
C PRO A 57 16.62 -35.94 -33.43
N PRO A 58 15.40 -36.05 -32.87
CA PRO A 58 14.56 -34.88 -32.63
C PRO A 58 15.30 -33.92 -31.70
N ARG A 59 15.32 -32.63 -32.07
CA ARG A 59 15.88 -31.58 -31.21
C ARG A 59 14.98 -31.45 -29.98
N CYS A 60 15.58 -31.48 -28.80
CA CYS A 60 14.89 -31.18 -27.56
C CYS A 60 14.35 -29.74 -27.65
N PRO A 61 13.07 -29.49 -27.31
CA PRO A 61 12.54 -28.14 -27.30
C PRO A 61 13.36 -27.27 -26.34
N PRO A 62 13.62 -25.99 -26.68
CA PRO A 62 14.30 -25.09 -25.76
C PRO A 62 13.51 -25.02 -24.45
N ARG A 63 14.21 -25.09 -23.31
CA ARG A 63 13.57 -24.85 -22.02
C ARG A 63 12.93 -23.46 -22.05
N PRO A 64 11.68 -23.29 -21.58
CA PRO A 64 11.11 -21.96 -21.44
C PRO A 64 12.04 -21.14 -20.56
N ARG A 65 12.43 -19.96 -21.03
CA ARG A 65 13.18 -19.01 -20.22
C ARG A 65 12.29 -18.67 -19.03
N ARG A 66 12.80 -18.87 -17.81
CA ARG A 66 12.14 -18.33 -16.62
C ARG A 66 12.11 -16.81 -16.82
N ARG A 67 10.91 -16.24 -16.89
CA ARG A 67 10.73 -14.79 -16.79
C ARG A 67 11.29 -14.39 -15.42
N PRO A 68 12.12 -13.34 -15.32
CA PRO A 68 12.49 -12.81 -14.01
C PRO A 68 11.21 -12.49 -13.23
N PRO A 69 11.23 -12.56 -11.88
CA PRO A 69 10.13 -12.00 -11.10
C PRO A 69 9.92 -10.55 -11.58
N VAL A 70 8.67 -10.18 -11.80
CA VAL A 70 8.33 -8.76 -11.95
C VAL A 70 8.45 -8.21 -10.53
N GLU A 71 9.37 -7.28 -10.30
CA GLU A 71 9.36 -6.52 -9.04
C GLU A 71 8.09 -5.69 -9.06
N GLU A 72 7.28 -5.81 -8.01
CA GLU A 72 6.06 -5.01 -7.88
C GLU A 72 6.46 -3.53 -7.82
N PRO A 73 5.66 -2.63 -8.43
CA PRO A 73 6.07 -1.25 -8.71
C PRO A 73 6.55 -0.47 -7.49
N LEU A 74 5.97 -0.72 -6.33
CA LEU A 74 6.27 0.00 -5.09
C LEU A 74 7.21 -0.75 -4.14
N THR A 75 7.90 -1.78 -4.65
CA THR A 75 8.86 -2.56 -3.83
C THR A 75 9.94 -1.65 -3.25
N GLY A 76 10.00 -1.56 -1.93
CA GLY A 76 11.03 -0.81 -1.20
C GLY A 76 10.60 0.58 -0.74
N PHE A 77 9.40 1.03 -1.08
CA PHE A 77 8.80 2.24 -0.51
C PHE A 77 8.03 1.92 0.77
N VAL A 78 7.99 2.90 1.67
CA VAL A 78 7.20 2.90 2.90
C VAL A 78 6.17 4.02 2.81
N VAL A 79 4.88 3.69 2.80
CA VAL A 79 3.78 4.67 2.70
C VAL A 79 3.11 4.81 4.06
N ALA A 80 3.08 6.03 4.59
CA ALA A 80 2.33 6.36 5.79
C ALA A 80 0.91 6.77 5.43
N VAL A 81 -0.08 6.09 6.02
CA VAL A 81 -1.51 6.37 5.81
C VAL A 81 -2.16 6.75 7.14
N ASP A 82 -2.73 7.94 7.22
CA ASP A 82 -3.40 8.46 8.40
C ASP A 82 -4.92 8.51 8.20
N PRO A 83 -5.68 7.48 8.62
CA PRO A 83 -7.13 7.60 8.67
C PRO A 83 -7.53 8.59 9.76
N GLY A 84 -8.02 9.76 9.35
CA GLY A 84 -8.37 10.87 10.22
C GLY A 84 -9.35 10.49 11.34
N HIS A 85 -9.26 11.20 12.46
CA HIS A 85 -10.08 11.03 13.67
C HIS A 85 -9.94 9.66 14.37
N ASN A 86 -10.66 9.46 15.48
CA ASN A 86 -10.73 8.20 16.24
C ASN A 86 -12.19 7.83 16.55
N GLY A 87 -12.50 6.54 16.60
CA GLY A 87 -13.86 6.06 16.88
C GLY A 87 -14.38 6.28 18.31
N GLY A 88 -13.51 6.61 19.26
CA GLY A 88 -13.87 6.88 20.65
C GLY A 88 -13.88 8.36 21.05
N ASN A 89 -13.58 9.28 20.13
CA ASN A 89 -13.39 10.70 20.48
C ASN A 89 -14.62 11.33 21.16
N ALA A 90 -15.83 11.02 20.68
CA ALA A 90 -17.06 11.59 21.21
C ALA A 90 -17.31 11.25 22.70
N ALA A 91 -16.79 10.11 23.18
CA ALA A 91 -16.90 9.68 24.56
C ALA A 91 -15.79 10.24 25.47
N HIS A 92 -14.74 10.86 24.91
CA HIS A 92 -13.53 11.28 25.63
C HIS A 92 -13.16 12.75 25.37
N PRO A 93 -14.06 13.72 25.60
CA PRO A 93 -13.82 15.12 25.24
C PRO A 93 -12.63 15.74 25.98
N ALA A 94 -12.33 15.33 27.21
CA ALA A 94 -11.20 15.86 27.97
C ALA A 94 -9.84 15.50 27.33
N GLU A 95 -9.71 14.29 26.79
CA GLU A 95 -8.51 13.83 26.09
C GLU A 95 -8.40 14.51 24.71
N VAL A 96 -9.50 14.52 23.97
CA VAL A 96 -9.58 15.08 22.60
C VAL A 96 -9.32 16.59 22.55
N THR A 97 -9.74 17.33 23.58
CA THR A 97 -9.56 18.79 23.66
C THR A 97 -8.25 19.21 24.34
N ALA A 98 -7.43 18.26 24.80
CA ALA A 98 -6.15 18.57 25.42
C ALA A 98 -5.25 19.36 24.44
N PRO A 99 -4.58 20.44 24.87
CA PRO A 99 -3.80 21.26 23.96
C PRO A 99 -2.50 20.56 23.56
N VAL A 100 -2.23 20.50 22.26
CA VAL A 100 -1.00 19.97 21.66
C VAL A 100 -0.36 21.01 20.73
N PRO A 101 0.97 20.96 20.47
CA PRO A 101 1.64 21.89 19.57
C PRO A 101 1.09 21.81 18.14
N ASP A 102 0.91 22.97 17.48
CA ASP A 102 0.39 23.03 16.11
C ASP A 102 1.47 22.94 15.00
N GLY A 103 2.74 22.79 15.39
CA GLY A 103 3.90 22.76 14.48
C GLY A 103 4.42 24.14 14.06
N ARG A 104 3.78 25.23 14.49
CA ARG A 104 4.12 26.64 14.14
C ARG A 104 4.27 27.55 15.36
N GLY A 105 4.43 26.96 16.54
CA GLY A 105 4.64 27.68 17.80
C GLY A 105 3.34 28.04 18.54
N GLY A 106 2.19 27.66 18.02
CA GLY A 106 0.91 27.71 18.70
C GLY A 106 0.50 26.35 19.27
N ILE A 107 -0.78 26.26 19.66
CA ILE A 107 -1.41 25.05 20.17
C ILE A 107 -2.78 24.86 19.53
N LYS A 108 -3.23 23.62 19.44
CA LYS A 108 -4.61 23.27 19.06
C LYS A 108 -5.10 22.06 19.87
N ALA A 109 -6.38 21.70 19.73
CA ALA A 109 -6.91 20.49 20.33
C ALA A 109 -6.18 19.25 19.80
N CYS A 110 -5.93 18.27 20.68
CA CYS A 110 -5.34 16.98 20.38
C CYS A 110 -6.02 16.29 19.18
N ASN A 111 -7.35 16.31 19.13
CA ASN A 111 -8.11 15.76 18.01
C ASN A 111 -9.49 16.45 17.91
N THR A 112 -10.32 16.03 16.96
CA THR A 112 -11.75 16.34 16.91
C THR A 112 -12.54 15.07 16.61
N THR A 113 -13.87 15.09 16.77
CA THR A 113 -14.71 13.91 16.47
C THR A 113 -14.83 13.60 14.98
N GLY A 114 -14.49 14.55 14.11
CA GLY A 114 -14.86 14.51 12.70
C GLY A 114 -16.35 14.87 12.50
N THR A 115 -16.75 14.88 11.23
CA THR A 115 -18.15 15.07 10.81
C THR A 115 -18.91 13.75 10.71
N ALA A 116 -20.15 13.79 10.23
CA ALA A 116 -20.94 12.61 9.91
C ALA A 116 -21.97 12.91 8.80
N SER A 117 -22.38 11.86 8.09
CA SER A 117 -23.47 11.95 7.13
C SER A 117 -24.82 12.20 7.81
N ALA A 118 -25.87 12.42 7.02
CA ALA A 118 -27.22 12.57 7.55
C ALA A 118 -27.81 11.27 8.14
N THR A 119 -27.17 10.12 7.88
CA THR A 119 -27.56 8.80 8.41
C THR A 119 -26.74 8.38 9.63
N ASP A 120 -25.96 9.32 10.19
CA ASP A 120 -25.00 9.12 11.29
C ASP A 120 -23.83 8.19 10.92
N TYR A 121 -23.51 8.03 9.64
CA TYR A 121 -22.25 7.40 9.22
C TYR A 121 -21.07 8.36 9.53
N PRO A 122 -20.18 8.01 10.47
CA PRO A 122 -19.20 8.97 10.96
C PRO A 122 -17.94 9.01 10.08
N GLU A 123 -17.31 10.18 10.03
CA GLU A 123 -16.10 10.40 9.22
C GLU A 123 -14.97 9.44 9.59
N HIS A 124 -14.74 9.19 10.89
CA HIS A 124 -13.67 8.29 11.33
C HIS A 124 -13.83 6.87 10.77
N ALA A 125 -15.05 6.38 10.61
CA ALA A 125 -15.34 5.07 10.05
C ALA A 125 -15.10 5.07 8.53
N PHE A 126 -15.55 6.12 7.83
CA PHE A 126 -15.24 6.30 6.42
C PHE A 126 -13.73 6.32 6.16
N ASN A 127 -12.99 7.15 6.90
CA ASN A 127 -11.54 7.29 6.77
C ASN A 127 -10.84 5.95 7.04
N TRP A 128 -11.26 5.21 8.07
CA TRP A 128 -10.73 3.90 8.39
C TRP A 128 -10.94 2.89 7.26
N GLU A 129 -12.17 2.80 6.75
CA GLU A 129 -12.53 1.83 5.72
C GLU A 129 -11.80 2.12 4.39
N VAL A 130 -11.64 3.40 4.03
CA VAL A 130 -10.82 3.78 2.85
C VAL A 130 -9.35 3.49 3.10
N ALA A 131 -8.79 3.83 4.27
CA ALA A 131 -7.39 3.55 4.60
C ALA A 131 -7.06 2.05 4.60
N ALA A 132 -7.97 1.21 5.08
CA ALA A 132 -7.83 -0.25 5.01
C ALA A 132 -7.73 -0.75 3.55
N ALA A 133 -8.59 -0.24 2.66
CA ALA A 133 -8.54 -0.58 1.24
C ALA A 133 -7.28 -0.02 0.55
N VAL A 134 -6.86 1.20 0.89
CA VAL A 134 -5.59 1.80 0.40
C VAL A 134 -4.41 0.94 0.82
N ARG A 135 -4.37 0.52 2.09
CA ARG A 135 -3.31 -0.35 2.62
C ARG A 135 -3.21 -1.66 1.84
N GLU A 136 -4.32 -2.38 1.69
CA GLU A 136 -4.35 -3.66 0.95
C GLU A 136 -3.78 -3.49 -0.46
N ARG A 137 -4.21 -2.44 -1.16
CA ARG A 137 -3.79 -2.15 -2.53
C ARG A 137 -2.32 -1.76 -2.65
N LEU A 138 -1.80 -0.96 -1.73
CA LEU A 138 -0.39 -0.58 -1.71
C LEU A 138 0.51 -1.76 -1.35
N GLU A 139 0.09 -2.61 -0.39
CA GLU A 139 0.80 -3.85 -0.03
C GLU A 139 0.82 -4.84 -1.22
N ASP A 140 -0.27 -4.94 -1.99
CA ASP A 140 -0.33 -5.71 -3.24
C ASP A 140 0.64 -5.20 -4.32
N LEU A 141 0.94 -3.89 -4.32
CA LEU A 141 1.94 -3.26 -5.19
C LEU A 141 3.36 -3.30 -4.61
N GLY A 142 3.56 -3.93 -3.45
CA GLY A 142 4.86 -4.19 -2.83
C GLY A 142 5.36 -3.12 -1.85
N ALA A 143 4.56 -2.09 -1.56
CA ALA A 143 4.91 -1.10 -0.54
C ALA A 143 4.78 -1.68 0.88
N GLU A 144 5.60 -1.19 1.81
CA GLU A 144 5.30 -1.30 3.24
C GLU A 144 4.31 -0.18 3.61
N VAL A 145 3.26 -0.50 4.38
CA VAL A 145 2.27 0.48 4.80
C VAL A 145 2.23 0.58 6.31
N VAL A 146 2.35 1.80 6.83
CA VAL A 146 2.21 2.12 8.25
C VAL A 146 0.99 3.00 8.49
N LEU A 147 0.16 2.64 9.46
CA LEU A 147 -1.04 3.38 9.82
C LEU A 147 -0.83 4.23 11.07
N SER A 148 -1.45 5.41 11.11
CA SER A 148 -1.40 6.28 12.30
C SER A 148 -2.20 5.74 13.50
N ARG A 149 -3.11 4.79 13.27
CA ARG A 149 -3.90 4.07 14.27
C ARG A 149 -4.15 2.62 13.82
N GLU A 150 -4.38 1.73 14.78
CA GLU A 150 -4.47 0.27 14.54
C GLU A 150 -5.90 -0.23 14.32
N ASP A 151 -6.91 0.55 14.75
CA ASP A 151 -8.33 0.22 14.64
C ASP A 151 -9.19 1.49 14.60
N ASP A 152 -10.52 1.31 14.53
CA ASP A 152 -11.53 2.36 14.64
C ASP A 152 -12.24 2.36 16.00
N GLU A 153 -11.52 1.96 17.05
CA GLU A 153 -12.03 1.89 18.42
C GLU A 153 -11.29 2.87 19.34
N GLY A 154 -12.01 3.45 20.31
CA GLY A 154 -11.37 4.22 21.38
C GLY A 154 -10.64 5.51 20.94
N VAL A 155 -9.78 6.03 21.84
CA VAL A 155 -8.98 7.23 21.59
C VAL A 155 -7.62 6.81 21.06
N GLY A 156 -7.28 7.29 19.87
CA GLY A 156 -5.98 7.14 19.23
C GLY A 156 -5.14 8.43 19.29
N PRO A 157 -4.02 8.48 18.55
CA PRO A 157 -3.02 9.53 18.70
C PRO A 157 -3.53 10.94 18.39
N CYS A 158 -2.89 11.94 18.99
CA CYS A 158 -3.16 13.34 18.74
C CYS A 158 -2.61 13.80 17.37
N VAL A 159 -3.11 14.93 16.84
CA VAL A 159 -2.75 15.47 15.53
C VAL A 159 -1.26 15.81 15.37
N ASP A 160 -0.54 16.08 16.47
CA ASP A 160 0.90 16.29 16.47
C ASP A 160 1.66 14.97 16.32
N GLU A 161 1.24 13.91 17.00
CA GLU A 161 1.78 12.55 16.84
C GLU A 161 1.50 11.99 15.43
N ARG A 162 0.28 12.22 14.92
CA ARG A 162 -0.15 11.85 13.56
C ARG A 162 0.61 12.59 12.46
N GLY A 163 1.17 13.75 12.74
CA GLY A 163 2.07 14.42 11.80
C GLY A 163 3.51 13.88 11.84
N GLN A 164 3.94 13.35 12.99
CA GLN A 164 5.32 12.92 13.21
C GLN A 164 5.58 11.45 12.82
N PHE A 165 4.58 10.57 12.95
CA PHE A 165 4.77 9.13 12.81
C PHE A 165 5.36 8.70 11.47
N ALA A 166 5.02 9.40 10.38
CA ALA A 166 5.55 9.09 9.05
C ALA A 166 7.07 9.25 8.99
N GLY A 167 7.58 10.36 9.54
CA GLY A 167 9.02 10.59 9.64
C GLY A 167 9.71 9.62 10.59
N ASP A 168 9.05 9.24 11.69
CA ASP A 168 9.60 8.29 12.68
C ASP A 168 9.63 6.85 12.14
N ALA A 169 8.71 6.49 11.25
CA ALA A 169 8.67 5.21 10.54
C ALA A 169 9.63 5.15 9.33
N GLY A 170 10.20 6.28 8.91
CA GLY A 170 11.00 6.37 7.70
C GLY A 170 10.17 6.22 6.42
N ALA A 171 8.93 6.69 6.43
CA ALA A 171 8.07 6.71 5.26
C ALA A 171 8.58 7.67 4.18
N ASP A 172 8.30 7.34 2.92
CA ASP A 172 8.58 8.18 1.76
C ASP A 172 7.50 9.25 1.54
N VAL A 173 6.28 8.98 1.99
CA VAL A 173 5.12 9.86 1.83
C VAL A 173 4.09 9.65 2.95
N LEU A 174 3.35 10.71 3.28
CA LEU A 174 2.19 10.69 4.18
C LEU A 174 0.91 11.08 3.45
N VAL A 175 -0.09 10.21 3.49
CA VAL A 175 -1.46 10.49 3.02
C VAL A 175 -2.41 10.46 4.20
N SER A 176 -2.96 11.63 4.57
CA SER A 176 -4.00 11.74 5.59
C SER A 176 -5.38 11.73 4.92
N ILE A 177 -6.24 10.79 5.28
CA ILE A 177 -7.53 10.54 4.62
C ILE A 177 -8.64 11.11 5.50
N HIS A 178 -9.44 12.00 4.93
CA HIS A 178 -10.54 12.72 5.55
C HIS A 178 -11.77 12.79 4.63
N ALA A 179 -12.90 13.19 5.21
CA ALA A 179 -14.06 13.64 4.44
C ALA A 179 -14.66 14.89 5.07
N ASN A 180 -15.03 15.84 4.23
CA ASN A 180 -15.45 17.15 4.65
C ASN A 180 -16.91 17.16 5.07
N GLY A 181 -17.31 18.18 5.83
CA GLY A 181 -18.69 18.36 6.23
C GLY A 181 -19.07 19.81 6.35
N THR A 182 -19.41 20.44 5.24
CA THR A 182 -19.91 21.82 5.23
C THR A 182 -21.39 21.91 5.59
N GLU A 183 -21.83 23.09 6.04
CA GLU A 183 -23.26 23.35 6.29
C GLU A 183 -24.09 23.39 5.00
N ASP A 184 -23.45 23.69 3.86
CA ASP A 184 -24.09 23.66 2.55
C ASP A 184 -24.21 22.22 2.05
N THR A 185 -25.39 21.63 2.18
CA THR A 185 -25.67 20.26 1.74
C THR A 185 -25.67 20.08 0.22
N SER A 186 -25.42 21.13 -0.55
CA SER A 186 -25.25 21.07 -2.01
C SER A 186 -23.78 21.15 -2.46
N ALA A 187 -22.86 21.51 -1.55
CA ALA A 187 -21.42 21.44 -1.82
C ALA A 187 -21.05 20.00 -2.15
N ALA A 188 -20.14 19.79 -3.10
CA ALA A 188 -19.72 18.46 -3.53
C ALA A 188 -18.32 18.49 -4.11
N GLY A 189 -17.62 17.36 -4.01
CA GLY A 189 -16.33 17.12 -4.62
C GLY A 189 -15.19 17.05 -3.60
N PHE A 190 -14.04 16.59 -4.08
CA PHE A 190 -12.85 16.46 -3.24
C PHE A 190 -12.03 17.75 -3.19
N HIS A 191 -11.13 17.86 -2.23
CA HIS A 191 -9.99 18.78 -2.32
C HIS A 191 -8.78 18.23 -1.56
N MET A 192 -7.59 18.66 -1.99
CA MET A 192 -6.32 18.31 -1.38
C MET A 192 -5.84 19.47 -0.54
N ILE A 193 -5.43 19.22 0.69
CA ILE A 193 -4.85 20.23 1.56
C ILE A 193 -3.35 20.00 1.66
N VAL A 194 -2.59 21.08 1.42
CA VAL A 194 -1.13 21.09 1.51
C VAL A 194 -0.64 22.28 2.34
N VAL A 195 0.64 22.23 2.70
CA VAL A 195 1.34 23.31 3.39
C VAL A 195 2.48 23.81 2.51
N GLU A 196 2.28 24.93 1.82
CA GLU A 196 3.26 25.48 0.87
C GLU A 196 4.46 26.19 1.55
N ASP A 197 4.33 26.54 2.83
CA ASP A 197 5.38 27.12 3.67
C ASP A 197 5.77 26.17 4.83
N SER A 198 6.00 24.89 4.49
CA SER A 198 6.29 23.85 5.49
C SER A 198 7.45 24.27 6.43
N PRO A 199 7.30 24.06 7.76
CA PRO A 199 8.40 24.25 8.72
C PRO A 199 9.60 23.32 8.48
N HIS A 200 9.43 22.28 7.64
CA HIS A 200 10.44 21.29 7.34
C HIS A 200 10.99 21.48 5.92
N ALA A 201 12.31 21.67 5.81
CA ALA A 201 12.97 21.90 4.54
C ALA A 201 12.80 20.71 3.59
N GLY A 202 12.46 20.99 2.32
CA GLY A 202 12.29 19.96 1.30
C GLY A 202 10.94 19.24 1.31
N VAL A 203 9.98 19.65 2.15
CA VAL A 203 8.65 19.01 2.22
C VAL A 203 7.62 19.68 1.30
N ALA A 204 7.61 21.02 1.25
CA ALA A 204 6.51 21.78 0.62
C ALA A 204 6.33 21.50 -0.88
N GLU A 205 7.40 21.57 -1.67
CA GLU A 205 7.31 21.34 -3.13
C GLU A 205 6.90 19.88 -3.44
N PRO A 206 7.54 18.83 -2.90
CA PRO A 206 7.07 17.46 -3.13
C PRO A 206 5.63 17.22 -2.65
N SER A 207 5.20 17.87 -1.57
CA SER A 207 3.80 17.78 -1.11
C SER A 207 2.82 18.38 -2.12
N ARG A 208 3.23 19.45 -2.82
CA ARG A 208 2.45 20.04 -3.91
C ARG A 208 2.36 19.08 -5.10
N THR A 209 3.47 18.47 -5.51
CA THR A 209 3.48 17.46 -6.58
C THR A 209 2.57 16.28 -6.25
N LEU A 210 2.69 15.71 -5.04
CA LEU A 210 1.81 14.66 -4.56
C LEU A 210 0.32 15.05 -4.63
N ALA A 211 -0.02 16.28 -4.27
CA ALA A 211 -1.40 16.76 -4.35
C ALA A 211 -1.90 16.89 -5.80
N GLU A 212 -1.03 17.28 -6.74
CA GLU A 212 -1.34 17.35 -8.17
C GLU A 212 -1.59 15.96 -8.75
N ASP A 213 -0.74 14.98 -8.42
CA ASP A 213 -0.91 13.58 -8.83
C ASP A 213 -2.20 12.97 -8.27
N MET A 214 -2.54 13.32 -7.01
CA MET A 214 -3.80 12.93 -6.39
C MET A 214 -5.01 13.55 -7.09
N VAL A 215 -4.96 14.83 -7.47
CA VAL A 215 -6.05 15.49 -8.21
C VAL A 215 -6.26 14.82 -9.57
N GLU A 216 -5.19 14.52 -10.30
CA GLU A 216 -5.28 13.80 -11.58
C GLU A 216 -5.88 12.40 -11.40
N ALA A 217 -5.41 11.65 -10.39
CA ALA A 217 -5.91 10.31 -10.10
C ALA A 217 -7.40 10.30 -9.70
N PHE A 218 -7.85 11.28 -8.90
CA PHE A 218 -9.27 11.44 -8.58
C PHE A 218 -10.10 11.80 -9.82
N GLY A 219 -9.59 12.69 -10.68
CA GLY A 219 -10.21 13.04 -11.95
C GLY A 219 -10.36 11.83 -12.88
N ALA A 220 -9.33 10.99 -13.00
CA ALA A 220 -9.36 9.75 -13.76
C ALA A 220 -10.34 8.72 -13.19
N ALA A 221 -10.64 8.81 -11.90
CA ALA A 221 -11.66 8.02 -11.24
C ALA A 221 -13.06 8.64 -11.35
N ASP A 222 -13.30 9.64 -12.21
CA ASP A 222 -14.57 10.38 -12.38
C ASP A 222 -15.04 11.11 -11.09
N LEU A 223 -14.12 11.45 -10.19
CA LEU A 223 -14.37 12.31 -9.02
C LEU A 223 -14.01 13.74 -9.41
N ALA A 224 -14.83 14.72 -9.02
CA ALA A 224 -14.62 16.12 -9.38
C ALA A 224 -14.09 16.93 -8.18
N PRO A 225 -13.19 17.91 -8.40
CA PRO A 225 -12.79 18.82 -7.35
C PRO A 225 -13.97 19.68 -6.91
N ASN A 226 -14.00 20.02 -5.62
CA ASN A 226 -15.02 20.90 -5.07
C ASN A 226 -14.69 22.36 -5.42
N PRO A 227 -15.56 23.06 -6.18
CA PRO A 227 -15.29 24.42 -6.64
C PRO A 227 -15.22 25.45 -5.49
N ALA A 228 -15.70 25.11 -4.29
CA ALA A 228 -15.55 25.97 -3.12
C ALA A 228 -14.08 26.09 -2.65
N TYR A 229 -13.23 25.16 -3.09
CA TYR A 229 -11.84 25.02 -2.65
C TYR A 229 -10.82 25.27 -3.78
N GLY A 230 -11.24 25.97 -4.83
CA GLY A 230 -10.39 26.32 -5.97
C GLY A 230 -10.61 25.43 -7.19
N ASP A 231 -10.19 25.95 -8.34
CA ASP A 231 -10.41 25.29 -9.64
C ASP A 231 -9.45 24.11 -9.88
N ASP A 232 -8.30 24.08 -9.20
CA ASP A 232 -7.28 23.02 -9.29
C ASP A 232 -7.46 21.93 -8.21
N GLY A 233 -8.46 22.06 -7.33
CA GLY A 233 -8.72 21.10 -6.26
C GLY A 233 -7.67 21.08 -5.14
N ILE A 234 -6.78 22.08 -5.06
CA ILE A 234 -5.71 22.15 -4.06
C ILE A 234 -5.85 23.41 -3.21
N VAL A 235 -5.80 23.24 -1.89
CA VAL A 235 -5.88 24.33 -0.91
C VAL A 235 -4.63 24.36 -0.04
N ALA A 236 -3.90 25.47 -0.10
CA ALA A 236 -2.81 25.74 0.83
C ALA A 236 -3.37 26.21 2.19
N ARG A 237 -2.98 25.54 3.28
CA ARG A 237 -3.37 25.88 4.65
C ARG A 237 -2.19 25.84 5.59
N THR A 238 -2.31 26.51 6.74
CA THR A 238 -1.26 26.55 7.79
C THR A 238 -1.79 26.13 9.16
N ASP A 239 -3.08 25.80 9.27
CA ASP A 239 -3.76 25.45 10.53
C ASP A 239 -3.93 23.92 10.72
N ILE A 240 -3.35 23.11 9.82
CA ILE A 240 -3.36 21.65 9.89
C ILE A 240 -2.07 21.15 10.56
N ALA A 241 -2.13 20.89 11.87
CA ALA A 241 -0.95 20.43 12.61
C ALA A 241 -0.33 19.13 12.09
N GLY A 242 -1.15 18.17 11.63
CA GLY A 242 -0.62 16.94 11.02
C GLY A 242 0.34 17.24 9.87
N LEU A 243 -0.03 18.16 8.98
CA LEU A 243 0.84 18.58 7.87
C LEU A 243 1.98 19.49 8.33
N ASN A 244 1.77 20.36 9.32
CA ASN A 244 2.84 21.22 9.85
C ASN A 244 3.96 20.42 10.53
N HIS A 245 3.66 19.26 11.13
CA HIS A 245 4.63 18.37 11.76
C HIS A 245 5.22 17.31 10.82
N ALA A 246 4.67 17.16 9.61
CA ALA A 246 5.12 16.19 8.63
C ALA A 246 6.54 16.53 8.14
N LYS A 247 7.45 15.56 8.32
CA LYS A 247 8.86 15.65 7.88
C LYS A 247 9.11 15.02 6.51
N VAL A 248 8.07 14.47 5.90
CA VAL A 248 8.05 13.79 4.61
C VAL A 248 6.99 14.49 3.73
N PRO A 249 7.04 14.35 2.40
CA PRO A 249 5.97 14.83 1.51
C PRO A 249 4.60 14.38 2.03
N ALA A 250 3.65 15.31 2.18
CA ALA A 250 2.39 15.03 2.86
C ALA A 250 1.20 15.77 2.22
N VAL A 251 0.09 15.05 2.08
CA VAL A 251 -1.20 15.59 1.63
C VAL A 251 -2.31 15.14 2.57
N LEU A 252 -3.27 16.03 2.85
CA LEU A 252 -4.53 15.65 3.48
C LEU A 252 -5.62 15.67 2.39
N VAL A 253 -6.22 14.51 2.17
CA VAL A 253 -7.25 14.27 1.15
C VAL A 253 -8.61 14.41 1.80
N GLU A 254 -9.35 15.45 1.44
CA GLU A 254 -10.79 15.55 1.76
C GLU A 254 -11.55 14.90 0.61
N CYS A 255 -11.96 13.63 0.78
CA CYS A 255 -12.48 12.80 -0.32
C CYS A 255 -13.80 13.30 -0.92
N GLY A 256 -14.56 14.12 -0.18
CA GLY A 256 -15.87 14.64 -0.58
C GLY A 256 -16.60 15.30 0.59
N GLU A 257 -17.88 15.61 0.43
CA GLU A 257 -18.75 16.24 1.43
C GLU A 257 -19.75 15.24 2.03
N MET A 258 -19.53 14.80 3.27
CA MET A 258 -20.44 13.89 3.99
C MET A 258 -21.85 14.47 4.19
N ARG A 259 -22.00 15.80 4.13
CA ARG A 259 -23.30 16.48 4.29
C ARG A 259 -24.09 16.57 2.97
N ASN A 260 -23.45 16.27 1.85
CA ASN A 260 -24.12 16.12 0.56
C ASN A 260 -24.74 14.71 0.47
N PRO A 261 -26.05 14.57 0.16
CA PRO A 261 -26.72 13.27 0.15
C PRO A 261 -26.18 12.31 -0.93
N ASP A 262 -25.75 12.82 -2.08
CA ASP A 262 -25.23 12.00 -3.18
C ASP A 262 -23.81 11.51 -2.87
N GLU A 263 -22.96 12.38 -2.29
CA GLU A 263 -21.61 11.99 -1.87
C GLU A 263 -21.65 11.08 -0.64
N ALA A 264 -22.54 11.34 0.33
CA ALA A 264 -22.78 10.44 1.45
C ALA A 264 -23.17 9.03 0.98
N ALA A 265 -24.08 8.92 -0.01
CA ALA A 265 -24.45 7.63 -0.58
C ALA A 265 -23.26 6.91 -1.23
N LEU A 266 -22.35 7.66 -1.88
CA LEU A 266 -21.11 7.11 -2.43
C LEU A 266 -20.19 6.62 -1.30
N MET A 267 -19.93 7.45 -0.28
CA MET A 267 -19.07 7.13 0.87
C MET A 267 -19.59 5.96 1.70
N GLU A 268 -20.91 5.83 1.86
CA GLU A 268 -21.57 4.73 2.58
C GLU A 268 -21.57 3.43 1.78
N SER A 269 -21.34 3.48 0.47
CA SER A 269 -21.24 2.30 -0.38
C SER A 269 -19.80 1.72 -0.41
N ALA A 270 -19.70 0.38 -0.34
CA ALA A 270 -18.40 -0.30 -0.48
C ALA A 270 -17.72 0.04 -1.82
N ALA A 271 -18.49 0.12 -2.92
CA ALA A 271 -17.97 0.47 -4.23
C ALA A 271 -17.40 1.90 -4.29
N GLY A 272 -18.01 2.85 -3.58
CA GLY A 272 -17.49 4.21 -3.49
C GLY A 272 -16.20 4.29 -2.68
N ARG A 273 -16.13 3.58 -1.55
CA ARG A 273 -14.88 3.49 -0.77
C ARG A 273 -13.73 2.86 -1.54
N GLU A 274 -14.02 1.80 -2.30
CA GLU A 274 -13.04 1.20 -3.22
C GLU A 274 -12.59 2.16 -4.32
N ARG A 275 -13.50 3.00 -4.81
CA ARG A 275 -13.19 4.03 -5.82
C ARG A 275 -12.26 5.11 -5.26
N TYR A 276 -12.54 5.61 -4.06
CA TYR A 276 -11.64 6.55 -3.37
C TYR A 276 -10.27 5.92 -3.10
N ALA A 277 -10.25 4.69 -2.59
CA ALA A 277 -9.00 3.97 -2.32
C ALA A 277 -8.16 3.76 -3.59
N ALA A 278 -8.80 3.36 -4.70
CA ALA A 278 -8.11 3.20 -5.98
C ALA A 278 -7.51 4.52 -6.50
N ALA A 279 -8.23 5.64 -6.36
CA ALA A 279 -7.73 6.95 -6.75
C ALA A 279 -6.54 7.39 -5.88
N ILE A 280 -6.62 7.20 -4.56
CA ILE A 280 -5.52 7.48 -3.64
C ILE A 280 -4.28 6.66 -3.99
N VAL A 281 -4.43 5.34 -4.23
CA VAL A 281 -3.30 4.48 -4.60
C VAL A 281 -2.67 4.90 -5.93
N ALA A 282 -3.48 5.27 -6.93
CA ALA A 282 -2.96 5.75 -8.19
C ALA A 282 -2.16 7.05 -8.03
N GLY A 283 -2.63 8.00 -7.22
CA GLY A 283 -1.89 9.23 -6.92
C GLY A 283 -0.59 8.99 -6.15
N VAL A 284 -0.59 8.06 -5.17
CA VAL A 284 0.65 7.66 -4.47
C VAL A 284 1.62 7.00 -5.43
N GLN A 285 1.13 6.11 -6.29
CA GLN A 285 1.98 5.37 -7.22
C GLN A 285 2.66 6.30 -8.21
N GLU A 286 1.91 7.23 -8.82
CA GLU A 286 2.47 8.22 -9.74
C GLU A 286 3.59 9.03 -9.05
N PHE A 287 3.29 9.57 -7.85
CA PHE A 287 4.25 10.35 -7.08
C PHE A 287 5.55 9.61 -6.73
N LEU A 288 5.47 8.31 -6.42
CA LEU A 288 6.64 7.51 -6.02
C LEU A 288 7.44 6.96 -7.21
N GLU A 289 6.86 6.90 -8.39
CA GLU A 289 7.51 6.37 -9.60
C GLU A 289 8.22 7.44 -10.44
N ASP A 290 7.94 8.73 -10.21
CA ASP A 290 8.56 9.89 -10.86
C ASP A 290 9.99 10.22 -10.35
#